data_AF-K9RI32-F1
#
_entry.id   AF-K9RI32-F1
#
_cell.length_a   1.000
_cell.length_b   1.000
_cell.length_c   1.000
_cell.angle_alpha   90.00
_cell.angle_beta   90.00
_cell.angle_gamma   90.00
#
_symmetry.space_group_name_H-M   'P 1'
#
loop_
_entity.id
_entity.type
_entity.pdbx_description
1 polymer ?
#
loop_
_entity_poly.entity_id
_entity_poly.type
_entity_poly.pdbx_seq_one_letter_code
_entity_poly.pdbx_strand_id
1 'polypeptide(L)' 'MTPQDFLDSLASAQTDSQRLAIFAQYLDTTALDNATTRMWRKLSYSGEIEMSLKNLAFHLEELSETLT' A
#
# COMPACT_ATOMS: atom_id res chain seq x y z
N MET A 1 0.26 -7.77 5.30
CA MET A 1 0.58 -6.95 6.49
C MET A 1 -0.72 -6.66 7.24
N THR A 2 -0.76 -6.76 8.57
CA THR A 2 -1.95 -6.27 9.32
C THR A 2 -1.88 -4.75 9.49
N PRO A 3 -3.00 -4.06 9.77
CA PRO A 3 -2.95 -2.63 10.09
C PRO A 3 -2.03 -2.29 11.27
N GLN A 4 -1.91 -3.18 12.26
CA GLN A 4 -0.99 -2.96 13.38
C GLN A 4 0.47 -3.10 12.94
N ASP A 5 0.81 -4.13 12.16
CA ASP A 5 2.17 -4.31 11.63
C ASP A 5 2.61 -3.10 10.80
N PHE A 6 1.68 -2.51 10.04
CA PHE A 6 1.91 -1.29 9.28
C PHE A 6 2.26 -0.11 10.18
N LEU A 7 1.45 0.13 11.22
CA LEU A 7 1.68 1.24 12.16
C LEU A 7 2.99 1.06 12.92
N ASP A 8 3.31 -0.15 13.34
CA ASP A 8 4.55 -0.46 14.07
C ASP A 8 5.78 -0.25 13.17
N SER A 9 5.70 -0.72 11.91
CA SER A 9 6.73 -0.50 10.91
C SER A 9 6.93 1.00 10.65
N LEU A 10 5.84 1.75 10.45
CA LEU A 10 5.90 3.17 10.16
C LEU A 10 6.49 3.99 11.33
N ALA A 11 6.14 3.63 12.56
CA ALA A 11 6.70 4.26 13.77
C ALA A 11 8.20 4.01 13.92
N SER A 12 8.69 2.87 13.44
CA SER A 12 10.11 2.50 13.50
C SER A 12 10.97 3.11 12.37
N ALA A 13 10.33 3.67 11.34
CA ALA A 13 11.03 4.19 10.17
C ALA A 13 11.82 5.46 10.49
N GLN A 14 13.12 5.43 10.20
CA GLN A 14 14.06 6.51 10.48
C GLN A 14 14.19 7.48 9.30
N THR A 15 13.99 7.00 8.07
CA THR A 15 14.10 7.81 6.85
C THR A 15 12.79 7.90 6.09
N ASP A 16 12.66 8.91 5.24
CA ASP A 16 11.50 9.05 4.35
C ASP A 16 11.43 7.90 3.33
N SER A 17 12.58 7.44 2.81
CA SER A 17 12.66 6.24 1.97
C SER A 17 12.04 5.02 2.66
N GLN A 18 12.37 4.77 3.92
CA GLN A 18 11.79 3.65 4.68
C GLN A 18 10.27 3.80 4.85
N ARG A 19 9.78 5.02 5.13
CA ARG A 19 8.33 5.28 5.23
C ARG A 19 7.62 4.97 3.91
N LEU A 20 8.18 5.42 2.79
CA LEU A 20 7.62 5.20 1.46
C LEU A 20 7.56 3.70 1.11
N ALA A 21 8.62 2.94 1.39
CA ALA A 21 8.64 1.49 1.19
C ALA A 21 7.56 0.77 2.03
N ILE A 22 7.38 1.19 3.29
CA ILE A 22 6.34 0.63 4.17
C ILE A 22 4.93 0.94 3.64
N PHE A 23 4.69 2.16 3.14
CA PHE A 23 3.42 2.52 2.49
C PHE A 23 3.16 1.69 1.23
N ALA A 24 4.17 1.50 0.38
CA ALA A 24 4.06 0.67 -0.82
C ALA A 24 3.64 -0.77 -0.45
N GLN A 25 4.30 -1.36 0.54
CA GLN A 25 4.01 -2.72 1.00
C GLN A 25 2.63 -2.87 1.65
N TYR A 26 2.15 -1.84 2.35
CA TYR A 26 0.80 -1.82 2.90
C TYR A 26 -0.26 -1.77 1.80
N LEU A 27 -0.06 -0.93 0.78
CA LEU A 27 -0.97 -0.83 -0.37
C LEU A 27 -1.00 -2.12 -1.19
N ASP A 28 0.14 -2.76 -1.39
CA ASP A 28 0.24 -4.02 -2.15
C ASP A 28 -0.37 -5.21 -1.40
N THR A 29 -0.48 -5.16 -0.07
CA THR A 29 -1.07 -6.27 0.71
C THR A 29 -2.49 -5.97 1.19
N THR A 30 -2.65 -5.04 2.13
CA THR A 30 -3.90 -4.80 2.84
C THR A 30 -4.98 -4.16 1.97
N ALA A 31 -4.58 -3.33 1.00
CA ALA A 31 -5.56 -2.71 0.09
C ALA A 31 -6.10 -3.73 -0.93
N LEU A 32 -5.27 -4.69 -1.37
CA LEU A 32 -5.69 -5.82 -2.21
C LEU A 32 -6.48 -6.89 -1.44
N ASP A 33 -6.16 -7.15 -0.18
CA ASP A 33 -6.95 -8.06 0.65
C ASP A 33 -8.38 -7.51 0.86
N ASN A 34 -8.52 -6.20 1.06
CA ASN A 34 -9.83 -5.55 1.11
C ASN A 34 -10.57 -5.57 -0.25
N ALA A 35 -9.84 -5.69 -1.36
CA ALA A 35 -10.40 -5.87 -2.69
C ALA A 35 -11.15 -7.20 -2.86
N THR A 36 -10.96 -8.14 -1.94
CA THR A 36 -11.68 -9.42 -1.94
C THR A 36 -13.01 -9.39 -1.18
N THR A 37 -13.30 -8.32 -0.43
CA THR A 37 -14.49 -8.21 0.43
C THR A 37 -15.80 -8.10 -0.36
N ARG A 38 -16.91 -8.55 0.23
CA ARG A 38 -18.24 -8.50 -0.42
C ARG A 38 -18.68 -7.07 -0.75
N MET A 39 -18.29 -6.08 0.06
CA MET A 39 -18.59 -4.68 -0.19
C MET A 39 -17.79 -4.12 -1.36
N TRP A 40 -16.50 -4.48 -1.44
CA TRP A 40 -15.65 -4.07 -2.56
C TRP A 40 -16.15 -4.59 -3.90
N ARG A 41 -16.50 -5.88 -3.97
CA ARG A 41 -17.04 -6.52 -5.19
C ARG A 41 -18.37 -5.93 -5.68
N LYS A 42 -19.08 -5.15 -4.84
CA LYS A 42 -20.32 -4.46 -5.22
C LYS A 42 -20.06 -3.10 -5.87
N LEU A 43 -18.86 -2.54 -5.73
CA LEU A 43 -18.50 -1.31 -6.41
C LEU A 43 -18.27 -1.61 -7.89
N SER A 44 -18.97 -0.91 -8.77
CA SER A 44 -18.85 -1.13 -10.22
C SER A 44 -17.48 -0.76 -10.78
N TYR A 45 -16.70 0.01 -10.02
CA TYR A 45 -15.37 0.52 -10.36
C TYR A 45 -14.26 -0.08 -9.46
N SER A 46 -14.53 -1.25 -8.87
CA SER A 46 -13.62 -1.89 -7.91
C SER A 46 -12.27 -2.28 -8.51
N GLY A 47 -12.25 -2.65 -9.80
CA GLY A 47 -11.03 -3.02 -10.52
C GLY A 47 -10.13 -1.83 -10.83
N GLU A 48 -10.73 -0.68 -11.16
CA GLU A 48 -10.01 0.57 -11.39
C GLU A 48 -9.37 1.11 -10.11
N ILE A 49 -10.06 0.98 -8.97
CA ILE A 49 -9.46 1.30 -7.67
C ILE A 49 -8.29 0.35 -7.40
N GLU A 50 -8.46 -0.95 -7.61
CA GLU A 50 -7.40 -1.95 -7.41
C GLU A 50 -6.14 -1.60 -8.23
N MET A 51 -6.32 -1.29 -9.51
CA MET A 51 -5.23 -0.90 -10.41
C MET A 51 -4.57 0.42 -9.98
N SER A 52 -5.36 1.40 -9.54
CA SER A 52 -4.82 2.68 -9.06
C SER A 52 -3.97 2.51 -7.81
N LEU A 53 -4.39 1.64 -6.88
CA LEU A 53 -3.65 1.34 -5.66
C LEU A 53 -2.34 0.60 -5.96
N LYS A 54 -2.35 -0.35 -6.90
CA LYS A 54 -1.14 -1.03 -7.39
C LYS A 54 -0.15 -0.04 -8.02
N ASN A 55 -0.64 0.88 -8.85
CA ASN A 55 0.20 1.91 -9.47
C ASN A 55 0.83 2.85 -8.41
N LEU A 56 0.07 3.23 -7.39
CA LEU A 56 0.60 4.03 -6.28
C LEU A 56 1.68 3.26 -5.51
N ALA A 57 1.45 1.98 -5.21
CA ALA A 57 2.44 1.15 -4.53
C ALA A 57 3.76 1.09 -5.32
N PHE A 58 3.67 0.81 -6.63
CA PHE A 58 4.83 0.77 -7.52
C PHE A 58 5.63 2.08 -7.50
N HIS A 59 4.97 3.24 -7.64
CA HIS A 59 5.69 4.52 -7.66
C HIS A 59 6.25 4.92 -6.30
N LEU A 60 5.62 4.52 -5.19
CA LEU A 60 6.16 4.75 -3.85
C LEU A 60 7.41 3.90 -3.60
N GLU A 61 7.43 2.66 -4.07
CA GLU A 61 8.59 1.79 -4.03
C GLU A 61 9.74 2.40 -4.85
N GLU A 62 9.48 2.78 -6.10
CA GLU A 62 10.47 3.44 -6.96
C GLU A 62 11.03 4.72 -6.32
N LEU A 63 10.15 5.58 -5.79
CA LEU A 63 10.57 6.81 -5.11
C LEU A 63 11.43 6.50 -3.87
N SER A 64 11.09 5.45 -3.11
CA SER A 64 11.85 5.05 -1.93
C SER A 64 13.29 4.70 -2.27
N GLU A 65 13.52 4.03 -3.40
CA GLU A 65 14.86 3.64 -3.87
C GLU A 65 15.69 4.83 -4.33
N THR A 66 15.05 5.84 -4.95
CA THR A 66 15.74 7.03 -5.44
C THR A 66 16.19 8.01 -4.35
N LEU A 67 15.58 7.94 -3.16
CA LEU A 67 15.87 8.82 -2.03
C LEU A 67 16.97 8.26 -1.09
N THR A 68 17.51 7.09 -1.41
CA THR A 68 18.58 6.40 -0.65
C THR A 68 19.98 6.84 -1.08
#